data_AF-A0A7W0MQX9-F1
#
_entry.id   AF-A0A7W0MQX9-F1
#
_cell.length_a   1.000
_cell.length_b   1.000
_cell.length_c   1.000
_cell.angle_alpha   90.00
_cell.angle_beta   90.00
_cell.angle_gamma   90.00
#
_symmetry.space_group_name_H-M   'P 1'
#
loop_
_entity.id
_entity.type
_entity.pdbx_description
1 polymer ?
#
loop_
_entity_poly.entity_id
_entity_poly.type
_entity_poly.pdbx_seq_one_letter_code
_entity_poly.pdbx_strand_id
1 'polypeptide(L)' 'MSVDRRENALQWDFWIDRGGTFTDVIGCAPDGGLHPLKLLSENSEAYEDAAIEGIRRILGVARGETLPSAAIGTVRMGTT' A
#
# COMPACT_ATOMS: atom_id res chain seq x y z
N MET A 1 -9.89 2.13 25.77
CA MET A 1 -8.50 2.52 25.51
C MET A 1 -8.40 2.88 24.04
N SER A 2 -8.42 4.18 23.73
CA SER A 2 -8.11 4.66 22.38
C SER A 2 -6.62 4.51 22.19
N VAL A 3 -6.19 3.74 21.20
CA VAL A 3 -4.81 3.86 20.70
C VAL A 3 -4.70 5.26 20.13
N ASP A 4 -3.94 6.13 20.80
CA ASP A 4 -3.75 7.51 20.37
C ASP A 4 -3.03 7.50 19.01
N ARG A 5 -3.65 8.09 17.99
CA ARG A 5 -3.15 8.12 16.61
C ARG A 5 -1.81 8.88 16.48
N ARG A 6 -1.30 9.45 17.57
CA ARG A 6 -0.06 10.25 17.61
C ARG A 6 1.24 9.45 17.64
N GLU A 7 1.22 8.15 17.98
CA GLU A 7 2.44 7.32 17.89
C GLU A 7 2.71 6.80 16.46
N ASN A 8 1.73 6.92 15.55
CA ASN A 8 1.83 6.46 14.16
C ASN A 8 2.19 7.56 13.15
N ALA A 9 2.56 8.76 13.62
CA ALA A 9 2.76 9.96 12.80
C ALA A 9 3.91 9.90 11.78
N LEU A 10 4.60 8.75 11.67
CA LEU A 10 5.68 8.49 10.71
C LEU A 10 5.36 7.34 9.73
N GLN A 11 4.21 6.69 9.88
CA GLN A 11 3.86 5.48 9.12
C GLN A 11 2.80 5.77 8.06
N TRP A 12 2.86 4.99 6.99
CA TRP A 12 1.87 4.99 5.91
C TRP A 12 0.74 4.01 6.22
N ASP A 13 -0.49 4.45 6.01
CA ASP A 13 -1.66 3.56 6.00
C ASP A 13 -2.06 3.24 4.56
N PHE A 14 -2.52 2.02 4.31
CA PHE A 14 -2.94 1.56 2.98
C PHE A 14 -4.35 0.97 2.98
N TRP A 15 -5.12 1.30 1.95
CA TRP A 15 -6.39 0.65 1.61
C TRP A 15 -6.26 0.06 0.22
N ILE A 16 -6.58 -1.23 0.12
CA ILE A 16 -6.37 -2.00 -1.09
C ILE A 16 -7.67 -2.71 -1.43
N ASP A 17 -8.16 -2.51 -2.64
CA ASP A 17 -9.31 -3.22 -3.19
C ASP A 17 -8.86 -4.04 -4.38
N ARG A 18 -8.86 -5.38 -4.22
CA ARG A 18 -8.49 -6.30 -5.28
C ARG A 18 -9.74 -6.69 -6.07
N GLY A 19 -9.81 -6.23 -7.32
CA GLY A 19 -10.81 -6.65 -8.30
C GLY A 19 -10.28 -7.65 -9.33
N GLY A 20 -11.14 -8.04 -10.27
CA GLY A 20 -10.79 -9.00 -11.31
C GLY A 20 -9.77 -8.47 -12.32
N THR A 21 -9.98 -7.28 -12.87
CA THR A 21 -9.04 -6.68 -13.85
C THR A 21 -8.00 -5.79 -13.18
N PHE A 22 -8.42 -5.02 -12.17
CA PHE A 22 -7.57 -4.03 -11.52
C PHE A 22 -7.58 -4.17 -10.01
N THR A 23 -6.45 -3.82 -9.40
CA THR A 23 -6.29 -3.61 -7.97
C THR A 23 -6.09 -2.11 -7.74
N ASP A 24 -6.94 -1.53 -6.90
CA ASP A 24 -6.83 -0.15 -6.44
C ASP A 24 -6.04 -0.12 -5.13
N VAL A 25 -5.05 0.76 -5.04
CA VAL A 25 -4.20 0.96 -3.86
C VAL A 25 -4.20 2.43 -3.50
N ILE A 26 -4.63 2.76 -2.29
CA ILE A 26 -4.56 4.11 -1.74
C ILE A 26 -3.57 4.09 -0.58
N GLY A 27 -2.47 4.83 -0.70
CA GLY A 27 -1.58 5.13 0.42
C GLY A 27 -1.93 6.47 1.06
N CYS A 28 -2.09 6.51 2.38
CA CYS A 28 -2.07 7.75 3.15
C CYS A 28 -0.69 7.93 3.75
N ALA A 29 -0.02 9.02 3.35
CA ALA A 29 1.24 9.44 3.92
C ALA A 29 1.07 9.84 5.40
N PRO A 30 2.16 9.88 6.17
CA PRO A 30 2.10 10.26 7.59
C PRO A 30 1.58 11.69 7.82
N ASP A 31 1.73 12.58 6.82
CA ASP A 31 1.20 13.95 6.83
C ASP A 31 -0.29 14.04 6.43
N GLY A 32 -0.92 12.90 6.10
CA GLY A 32 -2.31 12.82 5.66
C GLY A 32 -2.51 12.91 4.15
N GLY A 33 -1.45 13.07 3.36
CA GLY A 33 -1.52 13.10 1.89
C GLY A 33 -2.00 11.76 1.31
N LEU A 34 -2.90 11.79 0.34
CA LEU A 34 -3.41 10.57 -0.33
C LEU A 34 -2.72 10.33 -1.68
N HIS A 35 -2.27 9.10 -1.87
CA HIS A 35 -1.54 8.64 -3.04
C HIS A 35 -2.29 7.47 -3.69
N PRO A 36 -3.17 7.76 -4.68
CA PRO A 36 -3.90 6.72 -5.39
C PRO A 36 -3.04 6.06 -6.46
N LEU A 37 -3.20 4.75 -6.63
CA LEU A 37 -2.57 3.96 -7.67
C LEU A 37 -3.52 2.85 -8.13
N LYS A 38 -3.56 2.61 -9.44
CA LYS A 38 -4.30 1.50 -10.05
C LYS A 38 -3.33 0.61 -10.80
N LEU A 39 -3.41 -0.69 -10.54
CA LEU A 39 -2.56 -1.71 -11.15
C LEU A 39 -3.43 -2.79 -11.80
N LEU A 40 -2.93 -3.46 -12.84
CA LEU A 40 -3.53 -4.71 -13.29
C LEU A 40 -3.47 -5.71 -12.12
N SER A 41 -4.57 -6.41 -11.85
CA SER A 41 -4.60 -7.40 -10.78
C SER A 41 -3.60 -8.54 -11.00
N GLU A 42 -3.38 -8.90 -12.27
CA GLU A 42 -2.39 -9.88 -12.69
C GLU A 42 -1.46 -9.27 -13.75
N ASN A 43 -0.16 -9.36 -13.50
CA ASN A 43 0.89 -8.99 -14.45
C ASN A 43 2.21 -9.69 -14.07
N SER A 44 2.26 -11.01 -14.32
CA SER A 44 3.35 -11.89 -13.88
C SER A 44 4.74 -11.50 -14.42
N GLU A 45 4.80 -10.78 -15.54
CA GLU A 45 6.06 -10.25 -16.08
C GLU A 45 6.64 -9.12 -15.19
N ALA A 46 5.77 -8.33 -14.56
CA ALA A 46 6.16 -7.17 -13.78
C ALA A 46 6.19 -7.45 -12.26
N TYR A 47 5.17 -8.12 -11.72
CA TYR A 47 5.01 -8.36 -10.28
C TYR A 47 4.15 -9.59 -9.99
N GLU A 48 4.44 -10.23 -8.86
CA GLU A 48 3.69 -11.41 -8.39
C GLU A 48 2.38 -11.02 -7.70
N ASP A 49 2.33 -9.86 -7.06
CA ASP A 49 1.16 -9.39 -6.30
C ASP A 49 0.98 -7.88 -6.48
N ALA A 50 -0.18 -7.47 -7.01
CA ALA A 50 -0.50 -6.08 -7.28
C ALA A 50 -0.60 -5.22 -6.00
N ALA A 51 -1.02 -5.79 -4.87
CA ALA A 51 -1.10 -5.07 -3.60
C ALA A 51 0.30 -4.71 -3.09
N ILE A 52 1.20 -5.70 -3.07
CA ILE A 52 2.60 -5.51 -2.66
C ILE A 52 3.30 -4.53 -3.59
N GLU A 53 3.11 -4.67 -4.90
CA GLU A 53 3.68 -3.75 -5.88
C GLU A 53 3.16 -2.32 -5.70
N GLY A 54 1.87 -2.15 -5.40
CA GLY A 54 1.32 -0.82 -5.16
C GLY A 54 1.93 -0.12 -3.96
N ILE A 55 2.10 -0.86 -2.85
CA ILE A 55 2.81 -0.37 -1.66
C ILE A 55 4.26 0.00 -2.03
N ARG A 56 4.96 -0.88 -2.77
CA ARG A 56 6.35 -0.64 -3.22
C ARG A 56 6.47 0.67 -4.00
N ARG A 57 5.59 0.90 -4.98
CA ARG A 57 5.60 2.12 -5.82
C ARG A 57 5.31 3.37 -5.03
N ILE A 58 4.34 3.33 -4.11
CA ILE A 58 3.99 4.48 -3.27
C ILE A 58 5.13 4.85 -2.32
N LEU A 59 5.80 3.86 -1.75
CA LEU A 59 6.97 4.06 -0.87
C LEU A 59 8.28 4.36 -1.64
N GLY A 60 8.27 4.27 -2.98
CA GLY A 60 9.45 4.49 -3.80
C GLY A 60 10.54 3.41 -3.65
N VAL A 61 10.17 2.19 -3.26
CA VAL A 61 11.12 1.09 -3.01
C VAL A 61 11.48 0.41 -4.33
N ALA A 62 12.77 0.21 -4.64
CA ALA A 62 13.19 -0.33 -5.94
C ALA A 62 12.93 -1.84 -6.03
N ARG A 63 12.54 -2.38 -7.19
CA ARG A 63 12.22 -3.82 -7.39
C ARG A 63 13.30 -4.74 -6.78
N GLY A 64 12.88 -5.74 -6.02
CA GLY A 64 13.77 -6.71 -5.35
C GLY A 64 14.26 -6.28 -3.96
N GLU A 65 14.12 -5.01 -3.58
CA GLU A 65 14.42 -4.57 -2.21
C GLU A 65 13.33 -4.97 -1.23
N THR A 66 13.69 -5.17 0.03
CA THR A 66 12.74 -5.47 1.11
C THR A 66 11.86 -4.25 1.40
N LEU A 67 10.55 -4.45 1.55
CA LEU A 67 9.66 -3.39 2.00
C LEU A 67 10.03 -2.94 3.43
N PRO A 68 10.14 -1.63 3.70
CA PRO A 68 10.49 -1.12 5.02
C PRO A 68 9.29 -1.25 5.97
N SER A 69 9.14 -2.40 6.63
CA SER A 69 7.98 -2.69 7.50
C SER A 69 7.75 -1.64 8.58
N ALA A 70 8.81 -1.01 9.10
CA ALA A 70 8.72 0.07 10.08
C ALA A 70 8.05 1.36 9.55
N ALA A 71 7.94 1.52 8.23
CA ALA A 71 7.25 2.65 7.59
C ALA A 71 5.79 2.32 7.23
N ILE A 72 5.35 1.07 7.41
CA ILE A 72 4.00 0.62 7.06
C ILE A 72 3.21 0.44 8.35
N GLY A 73 2.16 1.24 8.50
CA GLY A 73 1.20 1.13 9.60
C GLY A 73 0.10 0.15 9.26
N THR A 74 -1.11 0.66 9.08
CA THR A 74 -2.27 -0.17 8.80
C THR A 74 -2.30 -0.57 7.33
N VAL A 75 -2.56 -1.83 7.03
CA VAL A 75 -2.99 -2.28 5.70
C VAL A 75 -4.40 -2.85 5.82
N ARG A 76 -5.33 -2.29 5.06
CA ARG A 76 -6.71 -2.80 4.95
C ARG A 76 -6.91 -3.36 3.56
N MET A 77 -7.28 -4.63 3.49
CA MET A 77 -7.59 -5.32 2.24
C MET A 77 -9.09 -5.57 2.15
N GLY A 78 -9.69 -5.11 1.07
CA GLY A 78 -10.99 -5.54 0.57
C GLY A 78 -10.81 -6.38 -0.70
N THR A 79 -11.77 -7.27 -0.92
CA THR A 79 -11.92 -8.00 -2.17
C THR A 79 -13.33 -7.76 -2.69
N THR A 80 -13.52 -7.81 -4.00
CA THR A 80 -14.85 -7.78 -4.63
C THR A 80 -15.47 -9.15 -4.79
#